data_AF-A0AAD7TXH4-F1
#
_entry.id   AF-A0AAD7TXH4-F1
#
_cell.length_a   1.000
_cell.length_b   1.000
_cell.length_c   1.000
_cell.angle_alpha   90.00
_cell.angle_beta   90.00
_cell.angle_gamma   90.00
#
_symmetry.space_group_name_H-M   'P 1'
#
loop_
_entity.id
_entity.type
_entity.pdbx_description
1 polymer ?
#
loop_
_entity_poly.entity_id
_entity_poly.type
_entity_poly.pdbx_seq_one_letter_code
_entity_poly.pdbx_strand_id
1 'polypeptide(L)'
;MAARSHSLFTPSSPPPKFGPRTGTLTIRRDGEEVLHKTETPALLTATSRGLVPHLSRDHVHRTRVIRHIQLPFESFIDRNPPVPTLVDGPHPLHTFLGYSFDSHILTMTLRDPSDGRKMPPNGNDFVAAHCTRGVRKVTTSSWNTFVEKCKPDIVVALSDTPFTLPPHSQKRLTKSIERSIAWITSLLKVPAAAHSDTAHRQSRHVFLHMAGGISPEARAEFAERLTDPVDHRDADALAPYNTLDDGISGYVFDLLPLRAALAVESRKPIDEGDLAGGLVRVSDRHRSSPDSSSRLAELLQCSLQVLPEEKLRVLNSPVSPHEVLRLVRNVGVDLLDSFWAQRAADMGIALDFRFPVPDDLESSHTACKPPRKRVNGKSNLGHNLFNSSYVHDHTRLASSFLDGLTADKSEVNGRPVCDCEACSPRAPSSRILHSAVDVHAWQDSSCPTSPNALQPPMTRSYVHHLLHTHEMSAHALLAMHNVTVFSAFLDGIRATIARGPEEFAREVGRFEEVYDEELVLWSEAEGMWLQVERARGKGRLAREKEKQVESTIGTAVDQ
;
A
#
# COMPACT_ATOMS: atom_id res chain seq x y z
N MET A 1 -4.64 -8.29 -39.22
CA MET A 1 -5.45 -7.65 -38.16
C MET A 1 -4.63 -7.66 -36.89
N ALA A 2 -4.02 -6.53 -36.53
CA ALA A 2 -3.22 -6.44 -35.30
C ALA A 2 -4.11 -6.72 -34.08
N ALA A 3 -3.69 -7.64 -33.22
CA ALA A 3 -4.33 -7.84 -31.93
C ALA A 3 -4.32 -6.50 -31.19
N ARG A 4 -5.49 -5.85 -31.09
CA ARG A 4 -5.64 -4.65 -30.26
C ARG A 4 -5.27 -5.05 -28.85
N SER A 5 -4.13 -4.57 -28.36
CA SER A 5 -3.81 -4.60 -26.93
C SER A 5 -5.03 -4.04 -26.21
N HIS A 6 -5.73 -4.88 -25.45
CA HIS A 6 -6.89 -4.43 -24.70
C HIS A 6 -6.38 -3.51 -23.59
N SER A 7 -6.87 -2.27 -23.54
CA SER A 7 -6.47 -1.31 -22.51
C SER A 7 -6.73 -1.88 -21.11
N LEU A 8 -5.72 -1.79 -20.24
CA LEU A 8 -5.81 -2.19 -18.83
C LEU A 8 -6.82 -1.33 -18.05
N PHE A 9 -7.05 -0.09 -18.51
CA PHE A 9 -7.93 0.87 -17.86
C PHE A 9 -8.96 1.41 -18.85
N THR A 10 -10.21 1.46 -18.39
CA THR A 10 -11.31 2.05 -19.12
C THR A 10 -11.94 3.14 -18.26
N PRO A 11 -11.71 4.44 -18.57
CA PRO A 11 -12.37 5.53 -17.89
C PRO A 11 -13.89 5.44 -17.97
N SER A 12 -14.60 5.81 -16.89
CA SER A 12 -16.08 5.80 -16.83
C SER A 12 -16.70 6.88 -17.73
N SER A 13 -15.96 7.96 -17.98
CA SER A 13 -16.29 9.06 -18.86
C SER A 13 -15.00 9.56 -19.53
N PRO A 14 -15.06 10.36 -20.61
CA PRO A 14 -13.87 10.98 -21.18
C PRO A 14 -13.05 11.68 -20.08
N PRO A 15 -11.86 11.16 -19.73
CA PRO A 15 -11.15 11.62 -18.56
C PRO A 15 -10.63 13.05 -18.80
N PRO A 16 -10.75 13.97 -17.84
CA PRO A 16 -10.08 15.25 -17.96
C PRO A 16 -8.56 15.04 -17.94
N LYS A 17 -7.80 15.93 -18.58
CA LYS A 17 -6.33 15.86 -18.57
C LYS A 17 -5.80 15.75 -17.14
N PHE A 18 -6.28 16.65 -16.30
CA PHE A 18 -6.06 16.71 -14.86
C PHE A 18 -7.41 16.91 -14.17
N GLY A 19 -7.60 16.26 -13.03
CA GLY A 19 -8.86 16.30 -12.32
C GLY A 19 -9.27 14.93 -11.80
N PRO A 20 -10.29 14.87 -10.92
CA PRO A 20 -10.84 13.61 -10.45
C PRO A 20 -11.34 12.78 -11.64
N ARG A 21 -11.04 11.47 -11.59
CA ARG A 21 -11.44 10.49 -12.59
C ARG A 21 -11.84 9.19 -11.91
N THR A 22 -12.70 8.44 -12.58
CA THR A 22 -13.06 7.07 -12.21
C THR A 22 -13.01 6.21 -13.46
N GLY A 23 -12.86 4.90 -13.27
CA GLY A 23 -12.90 3.93 -14.34
C GLY A 23 -12.75 2.53 -13.81
N THR A 24 -12.59 1.58 -14.71
CA THR A 24 -12.44 0.16 -14.37
C THR A 24 -11.09 -0.34 -14.86
N LEU A 25 -10.28 -0.85 -13.93
CA LEU A 25 -9.09 -1.65 -14.22
C LEU A 25 -9.54 -3.08 -14.54
N THR A 26 -9.13 -3.59 -15.70
CA THR A 26 -9.49 -4.93 -16.17
C THR A 26 -8.26 -5.76 -16.54
N ILE A 27 -8.06 -6.89 -15.86
CA ILE A 27 -7.00 -7.87 -16.20
C ILE A 27 -7.64 -9.13 -16.78
N ARG A 28 -7.10 -9.60 -17.91
CA ARG A 28 -7.48 -10.86 -18.56
C ARG A 28 -6.31 -11.85 -18.46
N ARG A 29 -6.59 -13.07 -18.01
CA ARG A 29 -5.58 -14.13 -17.89
C ARG A 29 -5.92 -15.32 -18.80
N ASP A 30 -4.91 -15.90 -19.41
CA ASP A 30 -4.93 -17.16 -20.20
C ASP A 30 -5.98 -17.28 -21.31
N GLY A 31 -6.42 -16.17 -21.92
CA GLY A 31 -7.26 -16.20 -23.11
C GLY A 31 -8.77 -16.48 -22.88
N GLU A 32 -9.23 -16.56 -21.64
CA GLU A 32 -10.67 -16.68 -21.28
C GLU A 32 -11.30 -15.33 -20.83
N GLU A 33 -12.64 -15.34 -20.68
CA GLU A 33 -13.46 -14.16 -20.32
C GLU A 33 -12.97 -13.46 -19.05
N VAL A 34 -12.96 -12.13 -19.12
CA VAL A 34 -12.55 -11.15 -18.09
C VAL A 34 -12.62 -11.66 -16.64
N LEU A 35 -11.45 -11.90 -16.03
CA LEU A 35 -11.34 -12.49 -14.69
C LEU A 35 -11.38 -11.44 -13.56
N HIS A 36 -10.80 -10.25 -13.76
CA HIS A 36 -10.69 -9.24 -12.69
C HIS A 36 -11.14 -7.86 -13.15
N LYS A 37 -12.09 -7.28 -12.41
CA LYS A 37 -12.54 -5.88 -12.54
C LYS A 37 -12.42 -5.16 -11.22
N THR A 38 -11.81 -3.99 -11.22
CA THR A 38 -11.68 -3.12 -10.05
C THR A 38 -11.99 -1.68 -10.43
N GLU A 39 -12.90 -1.05 -9.68
CA GLU A 39 -13.25 0.36 -9.85
C GLU A 39 -12.16 1.27 -9.27
N THR A 40 -11.79 2.33 -9.98
CA THR A 40 -10.76 3.30 -9.57
C THR A 40 -11.39 4.64 -9.12
N PRO A 41 -10.82 5.35 -8.12
CA PRO A 41 -9.57 5.01 -7.42
C PRO A 41 -9.67 3.76 -6.54
N ALA A 42 -8.62 2.93 -6.57
CA ALA A 42 -8.55 1.64 -5.89
C ALA A 42 -7.30 1.48 -5.02
N LEU A 43 -7.42 0.59 -4.03
CA LEU A 43 -6.38 0.26 -3.06
C LEU A 43 -5.28 -0.60 -3.69
N LEU A 44 -4.01 -0.26 -3.44
CA LEU A 44 -2.84 -1.08 -3.70
C LEU A 44 -2.16 -1.47 -2.38
N THR A 45 -2.24 -2.75 -2.00
CA THR A 45 -1.76 -3.21 -0.69
C THR A 45 -0.25 -3.41 -0.69
N ALA A 46 0.44 -2.70 0.20
CA ALA A 46 1.89 -2.83 0.37
C ALA A 46 2.23 -4.14 1.09
N THR A 47 3.38 -4.72 0.73
CA THR A 47 3.86 -5.96 1.35
C THR A 47 5.31 -5.86 1.80
N SER A 48 5.67 -6.72 2.75
CA SER A 48 7.06 -7.02 3.07
C SER A 48 7.34 -8.47 2.70
N ARG A 49 8.30 -8.70 1.79
CA ARG A 49 8.61 -10.04 1.27
C ARG A 49 7.39 -10.76 0.67
N GLY A 50 6.46 -10.01 0.09
CA GLY A 50 5.22 -10.54 -0.51
C GLY A 50 4.12 -10.92 0.46
N LEU A 51 4.31 -10.65 1.75
CA LEU A 51 3.28 -10.81 2.77
C LEU A 51 2.73 -9.45 3.18
N VAL A 52 1.41 -9.36 3.28
CA VAL A 52 0.76 -8.19 3.88
C VAL A 52 1.13 -8.18 5.37
N PRO A 53 1.75 -7.10 5.89
CA PRO A 53 2.18 -7.05 7.29
C PRO A 53 1.06 -7.46 8.27
N HIS A 54 1.41 -8.29 9.25
CA HIS A 54 0.52 -8.88 10.28
C HIS A 54 -0.53 -9.87 9.80
N LEU A 55 -0.78 -9.97 8.51
CA LEU A 55 -1.87 -10.79 7.99
C LEU A 55 -1.34 -12.13 7.50
N SER A 56 -1.87 -13.21 8.07
CA SER A 56 -1.74 -14.54 7.49
C SER A 56 -2.48 -14.59 6.14
N ARG A 57 -2.24 -15.66 5.38
CA ARG A 57 -2.95 -15.82 4.11
C ARG A 57 -4.47 -15.95 4.31
N ASP A 58 -4.91 -16.53 5.42
CA ASP A 58 -6.34 -16.62 5.77
C ASP A 58 -6.93 -15.24 6.10
N HIS A 59 -6.19 -14.40 6.83
CA HIS A 59 -6.62 -13.01 7.08
C HIS A 59 -6.78 -12.23 5.76
N VAL A 60 -5.84 -12.38 4.83
CA VAL A 60 -5.92 -11.75 3.51
C VAL A 60 -7.16 -12.22 2.74
N HIS A 61 -7.41 -13.53 2.65
CA HIS A 61 -8.60 -14.07 1.96
C HIS A 61 -9.92 -13.61 2.59
N ARG A 62 -9.96 -13.42 3.91
CA ARG A 62 -11.14 -12.90 4.62
C ARG A 62 -11.31 -11.40 4.48
N THR A 63 -10.22 -10.65 4.29
CA THR A 63 -10.22 -9.20 4.08
C THR A 63 -10.42 -8.88 2.60
N ARG A 64 -11.66 -9.01 2.10
CA ARG A 64 -12.03 -8.98 0.67
C ARG A 64 -11.64 -7.71 -0.10
N VAL A 65 -11.35 -6.62 0.62
CA VAL A 65 -10.86 -5.36 0.05
C VAL A 65 -9.40 -5.47 -0.46
N ILE A 66 -8.62 -6.43 0.03
CA ILE A 66 -7.25 -6.68 -0.43
C ILE A 66 -7.30 -7.46 -1.74
N ARG A 67 -7.19 -6.75 -2.86
CA ARG A 67 -7.18 -7.34 -4.21
C ARG A 67 -5.89 -7.10 -4.96
N HIS A 68 -5.37 -5.88 -4.92
CA HIS A 68 -4.11 -5.51 -5.57
C HIS A 68 -2.97 -5.56 -4.57
N ILE A 69 -1.92 -6.31 -4.87
CA ILE A 69 -0.77 -6.50 -4.00
C ILE A 69 0.47 -5.97 -4.70
N GLN A 70 1.17 -5.06 -4.03
CA GLN A 70 2.47 -4.57 -4.47
C GLN A 70 3.57 -5.40 -3.81
N LEU A 71 4.43 -5.99 -4.64
CA LEU A 71 5.50 -6.90 -4.24
C LEU A 71 6.88 -6.26 -4.48
N PRO A 72 7.55 -5.78 -3.41
CA PRO A 72 8.96 -5.41 -3.47
C PRO A 72 9.86 -6.65 -3.63
N PHE A 73 10.41 -6.84 -4.82
CA PHE A 73 11.19 -8.04 -5.17
C PHE A 73 12.60 -8.06 -4.56
N GLU A 74 13.14 -6.90 -4.15
CA GLU A 74 14.46 -6.79 -3.49
C GLU A 74 14.61 -7.66 -2.23
N SER A 75 13.50 -8.12 -1.66
CA SER A 75 13.54 -9.05 -0.54
C SER A 75 14.03 -10.45 -0.91
N PHE A 76 13.95 -10.86 -2.18
CA PHE A 76 14.26 -12.23 -2.64
C PHE A 76 15.62 -12.37 -3.34
N ILE A 77 16.33 -11.26 -3.57
CA ILE A 77 17.63 -11.25 -4.26
C ILE A 77 18.81 -11.54 -3.33
N ASP A 78 18.52 -12.00 -2.10
CA ASP A 78 19.53 -12.48 -1.15
C ASP A 78 20.15 -13.83 -1.57
N ARG A 79 19.46 -14.53 -2.48
CA ARG A 79 19.87 -15.79 -3.13
C ARG A 79 19.90 -15.62 -4.66
N ASN A 80 20.77 -16.37 -5.32
CA ASN A 80 20.87 -16.42 -6.77
C ASN A 80 20.84 -17.89 -7.25
N PRO A 81 19.84 -18.31 -8.05
CA PRO A 81 18.68 -17.52 -8.46
C PRO A 81 17.72 -17.20 -7.28
N PRO A 82 16.95 -16.10 -7.34
CA PRO A 82 15.92 -15.79 -6.34
C PRO A 82 14.89 -16.91 -6.22
N VAL A 83 14.47 -17.24 -5.01
CA VAL A 83 13.56 -18.39 -4.76
C VAL A 83 12.26 -18.35 -5.58
N PRO A 84 11.57 -17.20 -5.75
CA PRO A 84 10.34 -17.15 -6.56
C PRO A 84 10.53 -17.60 -8.03
N THR A 85 11.76 -17.51 -8.56
CA THR A 85 12.08 -17.90 -9.94
C THR A 85 12.27 -19.41 -10.14
N LEU A 86 12.29 -20.16 -9.03
CA LEU A 86 12.43 -21.62 -9.02
C LEU A 86 11.07 -22.35 -9.03
N VAL A 87 9.97 -21.60 -8.92
CA VAL A 87 8.62 -22.18 -8.95
C VAL A 87 8.19 -22.30 -10.41
N ASP A 88 7.82 -23.51 -10.80
CA ASP A 88 7.27 -23.80 -12.12
C ASP A 88 5.74 -23.65 -12.14
N GLY A 89 5.17 -23.58 -13.34
CA GLY A 89 3.71 -23.56 -13.56
C GLY A 89 3.21 -22.32 -14.31
N PRO A 90 1.88 -22.20 -14.46
CA PRO A 90 1.27 -21.08 -15.17
C PRO A 90 1.37 -19.77 -14.39
N HIS A 91 1.21 -19.82 -13.06
CA HIS A 91 1.22 -18.65 -12.16
C HIS A 91 2.20 -18.86 -10.98
N PRO A 92 3.51 -18.87 -11.25
CA PRO A 92 4.51 -19.27 -10.26
C PRO A 92 4.58 -18.29 -9.08
N LEU A 93 4.41 -16.98 -9.32
CA LEU A 93 4.44 -16.00 -8.24
C LEU A 93 3.23 -16.09 -7.30
N HIS A 94 2.02 -16.27 -7.84
CA HIS A 94 0.81 -16.54 -7.03
C HIS A 94 0.96 -17.81 -6.22
N THR A 95 1.45 -18.88 -6.85
CA THR A 95 1.68 -20.18 -6.21
C THR A 95 2.70 -20.06 -5.08
N PHE A 96 3.84 -19.43 -5.32
CA PHE A 96 4.91 -19.25 -4.33
C PHE A 96 4.43 -18.47 -3.10
N LEU A 97 3.66 -17.40 -3.32
CA LEU A 97 3.16 -16.55 -2.24
C LEU A 97 1.85 -17.07 -1.64
N GLY A 98 1.16 -18.01 -2.30
CA GLY A 98 -0.14 -18.53 -1.88
C GLY A 98 -1.30 -17.55 -2.07
N TYR A 99 -1.19 -16.57 -2.97
CA TYR A 99 -2.32 -15.69 -3.31
C TYR A 99 -3.30 -16.41 -4.24
N SER A 100 -4.60 -16.36 -3.93
CA SER A 100 -5.63 -16.88 -4.84
C SER A 100 -5.56 -16.14 -6.17
N PHE A 101 -5.47 -16.92 -7.25
CA PHE A 101 -5.50 -16.43 -8.60
C PHE A 101 -6.81 -15.69 -8.89
N ASP A 102 -7.96 -16.21 -8.47
CA ASP A 102 -9.27 -15.66 -8.80
C ASP A 102 -9.63 -14.39 -8.02
N SER A 103 -8.81 -13.99 -7.03
CA SER A 103 -9.11 -12.82 -6.18
C SER A 103 -8.01 -11.76 -6.13
N HIS A 104 -6.79 -12.08 -6.53
CA HIS A 104 -5.63 -11.23 -6.29
C HIS A 104 -4.84 -10.91 -7.55
N ILE A 105 -4.36 -9.67 -7.63
CA ILE A 105 -3.50 -9.12 -8.68
C ILE A 105 -2.14 -8.77 -8.07
N LEU A 106 -1.06 -9.27 -8.67
CA LEU A 106 0.31 -9.08 -8.20
C LEU A 106 1.07 -8.09 -9.08
N THR A 107 1.39 -6.93 -8.50
CA THR A 107 2.25 -5.91 -9.10
C THR A 107 3.67 -6.05 -8.55
N MET A 108 4.63 -6.41 -9.40
CA MET A 108 6.02 -6.62 -9.00
C MET A 108 6.86 -5.36 -9.21
N THR A 109 7.43 -4.82 -8.14
CA THR A 109 8.40 -3.71 -8.15
C THR A 109 9.78 -4.24 -7.77
N LEU A 110 10.86 -3.61 -8.23
CA LEU A 110 12.20 -3.99 -7.74
C LEU A 110 12.37 -3.57 -6.27
N ARG A 111 12.09 -2.30 -5.96
CA ARG A 111 12.26 -1.69 -4.64
C ARG A 111 10.91 -1.55 -3.92
N ASP A 112 10.95 -1.47 -2.59
CA ASP A 112 9.83 -1.04 -1.75
C ASP A 112 9.62 0.48 -1.93
N PRO A 113 8.47 0.92 -2.50
CA PRO A 113 8.19 2.34 -2.69
C PRO A 113 8.07 3.14 -1.38
N SER A 114 7.85 2.44 -0.27
CA SER A 114 7.78 3.02 1.08
C SER A 114 9.12 3.01 1.82
N ASP A 115 10.20 2.57 1.16
CA ASP A 115 11.54 2.51 1.72
C ASP A 115 12.46 3.59 1.18
N GLY A 116 12.59 4.67 1.95
CA GLY A 116 13.42 5.83 1.64
C GLY A 116 14.87 5.72 2.12
N ARG A 117 15.37 4.53 2.46
CA ARG A 117 16.74 4.39 2.97
C ARG A 117 17.77 4.93 1.97
N LYS A 118 18.85 5.53 2.50
CA LYS A 118 20.00 5.93 1.70
C LYS A 118 20.58 4.71 0.98
N MET A 119 20.81 4.84 -0.33
CA MET A 119 21.33 3.73 -1.14
C MET A 119 22.50 4.18 -2.00
N PRO A 120 23.42 3.26 -2.34
CA PRO A 120 24.44 3.52 -3.34
C PRO A 120 23.81 3.98 -4.67
N PRO A 121 24.51 4.84 -5.43
CA PRO A 121 24.00 5.31 -6.71
C PRO A 121 23.85 4.16 -7.71
N ASN A 122 22.83 4.25 -8.57
CA ASN A 122 22.63 3.31 -9.66
C ASN A 122 23.70 3.47 -10.75
N GLY A 123 24.05 2.35 -11.37
CA GLY A 123 25.00 2.28 -12.48
C GLY A 123 24.35 2.59 -13.83
N ASN A 124 25.10 2.39 -14.91
CA ASN A 124 24.55 2.49 -16.27
C ASN A 124 23.69 1.25 -16.61
N ASP A 125 24.05 0.10 -16.05
CA ASP A 125 23.55 -1.23 -16.37
C ASP A 125 22.87 -1.92 -15.18
N PHE A 126 22.83 -1.28 -14.00
CA PHE A 126 22.23 -1.85 -12.80
C PHE A 126 21.51 -0.82 -11.91
N VAL A 127 20.51 -1.31 -11.18
CA VAL A 127 19.86 -0.64 -10.06
C VAL A 127 20.34 -1.25 -8.74
N ALA A 128 20.57 -0.42 -7.72
CA ALA A 128 20.90 -0.87 -6.38
C ALA A 128 19.63 -1.23 -5.59
N ALA A 129 19.56 -2.45 -5.10
CA ALA A 129 18.45 -2.98 -4.31
C ALA A 129 18.96 -3.55 -2.98
N HIS A 130 18.16 -3.46 -1.92
CA HIS A 130 18.55 -3.85 -0.58
C HIS A 130 17.79 -5.11 -0.14
N CYS A 131 18.53 -6.20 0.06
CA CYS A 131 18.01 -7.42 0.65
C CYS A 131 18.48 -7.60 2.10
N THR A 132 18.03 -8.66 2.77
CA THR A 132 18.49 -9.02 4.13
C THR A 132 20.01 -9.19 4.24
N ARG A 133 20.70 -9.51 3.13
CA ARG A 133 22.17 -9.66 3.04
C ARG A 133 22.87 -8.40 2.52
N GLY A 134 22.23 -7.25 2.62
CA GLY A 134 22.73 -5.94 2.20
C GLY A 134 22.43 -5.61 0.74
N VAL A 135 23.19 -4.67 0.18
CA VAL A 135 22.96 -4.15 -1.16
C VAL A 135 23.37 -5.17 -2.22
N ARG A 136 22.55 -5.29 -3.26
CA ARG A 136 22.78 -6.09 -4.46
C ARG A 136 22.55 -5.23 -5.70
N LYS A 137 23.29 -5.54 -6.75
CA LYS A 137 23.15 -4.89 -8.06
C LYS A 137 22.25 -5.76 -8.93
N VAL A 138 21.17 -5.19 -9.45
CA VAL A 138 20.24 -5.88 -10.35
C VAL A 138 20.37 -5.27 -11.73
N THR A 139 20.82 -6.07 -12.70
CA THR A 139 20.94 -5.66 -14.10
C THR A 139 19.60 -5.74 -14.82
N THR A 140 19.46 -5.05 -15.95
CA THR A 140 18.28 -5.17 -16.82
C THR A 140 18.03 -6.61 -17.27
N SER A 141 19.10 -7.33 -17.64
CA SER A 141 19.03 -8.75 -18.03
C SER A 141 18.52 -9.65 -16.89
N SER A 142 19.02 -9.43 -15.67
CA SER A 142 18.57 -10.18 -14.49
C SER A 142 17.10 -9.89 -14.20
N TRP A 143 16.70 -8.61 -14.25
CA TRP A 143 15.32 -8.20 -14.03
C TRP A 143 14.37 -8.83 -15.04
N ASN A 144 14.70 -8.77 -16.33
CA ASN A 144 13.91 -9.39 -17.39
C ASN A 144 13.75 -10.91 -17.16
N THR A 145 14.82 -11.58 -16.74
CA THR A 145 14.79 -13.01 -16.40
C THR A 145 13.87 -13.28 -15.21
N PHE A 146 13.92 -12.45 -14.17
CA PHE A 146 13.03 -12.59 -13.01
C PHE A 146 11.57 -12.37 -13.39
N VAL A 147 11.27 -11.36 -14.21
CA VAL A 147 9.91 -11.10 -14.72
C VAL A 147 9.38 -12.27 -15.55
N GLU A 148 10.21 -12.83 -16.43
CA GLU A 148 9.84 -13.97 -17.26
C GLU A 148 9.57 -15.23 -16.43
N LYS A 149 10.39 -15.50 -15.41
CA LYS A 149 10.23 -16.66 -14.53
C LYS A 149 9.07 -16.49 -13.54
N CYS A 150 8.88 -15.30 -12.97
CA CYS A 150 7.84 -15.05 -11.98
C CYS A 150 6.45 -14.81 -12.59
N LYS A 151 6.36 -14.33 -13.84
CA LYS A 151 5.09 -14.03 -14.54
C LYS A 151 4.10 -13.20 -13.67
N PRO A 152 4.49 -12.03 -13.15
CA PRO A 152 3.55 -11.18 -12.41
C PRO A 152 2.44 -10.67 -13.32
N ASP A 153 1.31 -10.25 -12.73
CA ASP A 153 0.22 -9.63 -13.49
C ASP A 153 0.63 -8.28 -14.07
N ILE A 154 1.33 -7.49 -13.25
CA ILE A 154 1.85 -6.17 -13.61
C ILE A 154 3.31 -6.12 -13.17
N VAL A 155 4.19 -5.60 -14.03
CA VAL A 155 5.58 -5.33 -13.69
C VAL A 155 5.83 -3.82 -13.72
N VAL A 156 6.53 -3.31 -12.71
CA VAL A 156 7.06 -1.95 -12.74
C VAL A 156 8.47 -1.99 -13.34
N ALA A 157 8.68 -1.18 -14.38
CA ALA A 157 9.97 -1.05 -15.04
C ALA A 157 11.03 -0.48 -14.09
N LEU A 158 12.30 -0.86 -14.34
CA LEU A 158 13.41 -0.27 -13.61
C LEU A 158 13.49 1.23 -13.93
N SER A 159 13.70 2.05 -12.90
CA SER A 159 13.90 3.49 -13.02
C SER A 159 15.12 3.92 -12.23
N ASP A 160 15.81 4.94 -12.72
CA ASP A 160 16.98 5.49 -12.05
C ASP A 160 16.58 6.59 -11.04
N THR A 161 15.78 6.20 -10.04
CA THR A 161 15.41 7.09 -8.93
C THR A 161 16.57 7.23 -7.95
N PRO A 162 17.10 8.44 -7.70
CA PRO A 162 18.19 8.64 -6.76
C PRO A 162 17.69 8.56 -5.31
N PHE A 163 18.31 7.69 -4.52
CA PHE A 163 18.17 7.62 -3.06
C PHE A 163 19.45 8.09 -2.34
N THR A 164 20.31 8.78 -3.08
CA THR A 164 21.45 9.55 -2.54
C THR A 164 20.95 10.92 -2.07
N LEU A 165 21.71 11.60 -1.20
CA LEU A 165 21.32 12.93 -0.72
C LEU A 165 21.17 13.94 -1.88
N PRO A 166 20.08 14.73 -1.94
CA PRO A 166 19.95 15.88 -2.82
C PRO A 166 20.76 17.09 -2.29
N PRO A 167 21.00 18.15 -3.08
CA PRO A 167 20.51 18.38 -4.44
C PRO A 167 21.23 17.55 -5.51
N HIS A 168 20.57 17.32 -6.64
CA HIS A 168 21.14 16.59 -7.78
C HIS A 168 21.51 17.57 -8.89
N SER A 169 22.70 17.38 -9.48
CA SER A 169 23.14 18.20 -10.61
C SER A 169 22.32 17.91 -11.86
N GLN A 170 22.27 18.86 -12.80
CA GLN A 170 21.61 18.65 -14.09
C GLN A 170 22.11 17.39 -14.81
N LYS A 171 23.43 17.17 -14.82
CA LYS A 171 24.05 15.95 -15.37
C LYS A 171 23.53 14.66 -14.72
N ARG A 172 23.16 14.67 -13.44
CA ARG A 172 22.61 13.50 -12.74
C ARG A 172 21.17 13.23 -13.16
N LEU A 173 20.37 14.28 -13.35
CA LEU A 173 18.99 14.21 -13.84
C LEU A 173 18.95 13.70 -15.28
N THR A 174 19.76 14.26 -16.19
CA THR A 174 19.87 13.78 -17.58
C THR A 174 20.21 12.29 -17.64
N LYS A 175 21.19 11.83 -16.85
CA LYS A 175 21.53 10.40 -16.77
C LYS A 175 20.38 9.54 -16.25
N SER A 176 19.61 10.05 -15.28
CA SER A 176 18.46 9.33 -14.73
C SER A 176 17.38 9.11 -15.79
N ILE A 177 17.10 10.15 -16.59
CA ILE A 177 16.20 10.09 -17.75
C ILE A 177 16.71 9.06 -18.77
N GLU A 178 17.95 9.24 -19.26
CA GLU A 178 18.55 8.37 -20.29
C GLU A 178 18.55 6.90 -19.89
N ARG A 179 18.95 6.60 -18.65
CA ARG A 179 18.98 5.22 -18.14
C ARG A 179 17.58 4.64 -17.99
N SER A 180 16.63 5.41 -17.47
CA SER A 180 15.25 4.95 -17.31
C SER A 180 14.61 4.63 -18.66
N ILE A 181 14.85 5.46 -19.69
CA ILE A 181 14.45 5.19 -21.08
C ILE A 181 15.10 3.90 -21.61
N ALA A 182 16.43 3.75 -21.45
CA ALA A 182 17.13 2.55 -21.90
C ALA A 182 16.61 1.27 -21.22
N TRP A 183 16.25 1.34 -19.94
CA TRP A 183 15.79 0.20 -19.17
C TRP A 183 14.35 -0.20 -19.48
N ILE A 184 13.43 0.76 -19.70
CA ILE A 184 12.08 0.43 -20.20
C ILE A 184 12.16 -0.16 -21.61
N THR A 185 12.99 0.40 -22.49
CA THR A 185 13.25 -0.16 -23.83
C THR A 185 13.70 -1.61 -23.74
N SER A 186 14.64 -1.92 -22.83
CA SER A 186 15.11 -3.29 -22.61
C SER A 186 14.01 -4.24 -22.11
N LEU A 187 13.03 -3.75 -21.34
CA LEU A 187 11.93 -4.56 -20.81
C LEU A 187 10.84 -4.82 -21.86
N LEU A 188 10.59 -3.84 -22.74
CA LEU A 188 9.58 -3.93 -23.80
C LEU A 188 10.05 -4.79 -24.99
N LYS A 189 11.37 -4.92 -25.21
CA LYS A 189 11.92 -5.77 -26.27
C LYS A 189 11.44 -7.22 -26.13
N VAL A 190 10.92 -7.76 -27.23
CA VAL A 190 10.45 -9.14 -27.31
C VAL A 190 11.65 -10.06 -27.56
N PRO A 191 11.88 -11.11 -26.76
CA PRO A 191 12.95 -12.06 -27.04
C PRO A 191 12.75 -12.73 -28.41
N ALA A 192 13.83 -12.86 -29.20
CA ALA A 192 13.79 -13.47 -30.53
C ALA A 192 13.18 -14.90 -30.54
N ALA A 193 13.37 -15.67 -29.47
CA ALA A 193 12.82 -17.02 -29.32
C ALA A 193 11.27 -17.08 -29.23
N ALA A 194 10.60 -15.95 -28.97
CA ALA A 194 9.14 -15.86 -28.89
C ALA A 194 8.46 -15.62 -30.26
N HIS A 195 9.22 -15.53 -31.36
CA HIS A 195 8.66 -15.31 -32.70
C HIS A 195 7.96 -16.56 -33.28
N SER A 196 8.19 -17.74 -32.72
CA SER A 196 7.64 -19.01 -33.25
C SER A 196 6.31 -19.44 -32.64
N ASP A 197 5.86 -18.82 -31.54
CA ASP A 197 4.66 -19.26 -30.81
C ASP A 197 3.63 -18.13 -30.70
N THR A 198 2.92 -17.88 -31.81
CA THR A 198 1.94 -16.79 -31.96
C THR A 198 0.67 -16.97 -31.11
N ALA A 199 0.46 -18.15 -30.52
CA ALA A 199 -0.83 -18.50 -29.91
C ALA A 199 -1.00 -18.03 -28.46
N HIS A 200 0.07 -17.69 -27.72
CA HIS A 200 0.01 -17.37 -26.27
C HIS A 200 0.73 -16.07 -25.89
N ARG A 201 0.83 -15.12 -26.82
CA ARG A 201 1.46 -13.81 -26.58
C ARG A 201 0.58 -12.92 -25.68
N GLN A 202 0.50 -13.23 -24.38
CA GLN A 202 -0.08 -12.30 -23.42
C GLN A 202 0.81 -11.06 -23.34
N SER A 203 0.26 -9.93 -23.78
CA SER A 203 0.88 -8.62 -23.58
C SER A 203 1.08 -8.41 -22.09
N ARG A 204 2.33 -8.22 -21.65
CA ARG A 204 2.65 -7.92 -20.25
C ARG A 204 2.14 -6.52 -19.91
N HIS A 205 1.48 -6.35 -18.77
CA HIS A 205 1.13 -5.02 -18.28
C HIS A 205 2.35 -4.38 -17.63
N VAL A 206 2.85 -3.29 -18.22
CA VAL A 206 4.05 -2.60 -17.75
C VAL A 206 3.68 -1.25 -17.17
N PHE A 207 4.09 -0.99 -15.94
CA PHE A 207 4.01 0.31 -15.30
C PHE A 207 5.38 0.98 -15.32
N LEU A 208 5.39 2.30 -15.53
CA LEU A 208 6.63 3.09 -15.59
C LEU A 208 6.68 4.10 -14.45
N HIS A 209 7.74 4.06 -13.66
CA HIS A 209 8.02 5.11 -12.69
C HIS A 209 8.51 6.39 -13.39
N MET A 210 7.84 7.51 -13.15
CA MET A 210 8.13 8.78 -13.81
C MET A 210 9.40 9.45 -13.25
N ALA A 211 10.45 9.50 -14.08
CA ALA A 211 11.74 10.12 -13.76
C ALA A 211 11.67 11.67 -13.81
N GLY A 212 12.80 12.35 -13.57
CA GLY A 212 12.93 13.82 -13.59
C GLY A 212 12.99 14.49 -12.21
N GLY A 213 12.75 13.74 -11.13
CA GLY A 213 12.91 14.24 -9.76
C GLY A 213 11.97 15.42 -9.46
N ILE A 214 12.52 16.50 -8.90
CA ILE A 214 11.77 17.74 -8.56
C ILE A 214 11.92 18.84 -9.61
N SER A 215 12.45 18.56 -10.81
CA SER A 215 12.50 19.53 -11.91
C SER A 215 11.30 19.31 -12.85
N PRO A 216 10.40 20.30 -12.99
CA PRO A 216 9.30 20.27 -13.94
C PRO A 216 9.78 20.02 -15.38
N GLU A 217 10.88 20.66 -15.78
CA GLU A 217 11.45 20.55 -17.13
C GLU A 217 11.98 19.15 -17.41
N ALA A 218 12.74 18.57 -16.47
CA ALA A 218 13.25 17.21 -16.59
C ALA A 218 12.12 16.17 -16.61
N ARG A 219 11.01 16.43 -15.91
CA ARG A 219 9.81 15.59 -15.94
C ARG A 219 9.08 15.65 -17.27
N ALA A 220 8.96 16.85 -17.86
CA ALA A 220 8.38 17.03 -19.19
C ALA A 220 9.26 16.36 -20.26
N GLU A 221 10.59 16.58 -20.22
CA GLU A 221 11.54 15.95 -21.14
C GLU A 221 11.46 14.42 -21.11
N PHE A 222 11.37 13.82 -19.91
CA PHE A 222 11.20 12.37 -19.78
C PHE A 222 9.92 11.88 -20.44
N ALA A 223 8.81 12.60 -20.27
CA ALA A 223 7.52 12.24 -20.86
C ALA A 223 7.52 12.39 -22.39
N GLU A 224 8.10 13.47 -22.92
CA GLU A 224 8.24 13.70 -24.37
C GLU A 224 9.03 12.57 -25.04
N ARG A 225 10.15 12.16 -24.45
CA ARG A 225 10.96 11.03 -24.97
C ARG A 225 10.24 9.69 -25.02
N LEU A 226 9.19 9.49 -24.22
CA LEU A 226 8.37 8.27 -24.29
C LEU A 226 7.44 8.27 -25.51
N THR A 227 7.06 9.46 -25.97
CA THR A 227 6.17 9.69 -27.11
C THR A 227 6.92 9.82 -28.44
N ASP A 228 8.25 9.92 -28.40
CA ASP A 228 9.08 9.89 -29.60
C ASP A 228 8.93 8.56 -30.36
N PRO A 229 8.99 8.58 -31.70
CA PRO A 229 9.03 7.35 -32.49
C PRO A 229 10.19 6.46 -32.07
N VAL A 230 9.92 5.16 -31.97
CA VAL A 230 10.94 4.14 -31.69
C VAL A 230 12.05 4.21 -32.76
N ASP A 231 13.31 4.14 -32.32
CA ASP A 231 14.48 4.09 -33.21
C ASP A 231 14.36 2.89 -34.18
N HIS A 232 14.61 3.13 -35.47
CA HIS A 232 14.63 2.11 -36.52
C HIS A 232 15.46 0.88 -36.16
N ARG A 233 16.54 1.05 -35.38
CA ARG A 233 17.39 -0.06 -34.92
C ARG A 233 16.70 -1.03 -33.97
N ASP A 234 15.71 -0.54 -33.22
CA ASP A 234 14.98 -1.29 -32.20
C ASP A 234 13.55 -1.63 -32.62
N ALA A 235 13.07 -1.11 -33.76
CA ALA A 235 11.71 -1.25 -34.26
C ALA A 235 11.25 -2.71 -34.37
N ASP A 236 12.09 -3.60 -34.92
CA ASP A 236 11.76 -5.02 -35.06
C ASP A 236 11.56 -5.70 -33.69
N ALA A 237 12.41 -5.36 -32.71
CA ALA A 237 12.36 -5.94 -31.37
C ALA A 237 11.22 -5.36 -30.50
N LEU A 238 10.73 -4.16 -30.84
CA LEU A 238 9.66 -3.44 -30.14
C LEU A 238 8.31 -3.54 -30.84
N ALA A 239 8.21 -4.21 -32.00
CA ALA A 239 6.94 -4.41 -32.67
C ALA A 239 5.90 -5.09 -31.73
N PRO A 240 4.67 -4.55 -31.62
CA PRO A 240 4.01 -3.62 -32.54
C PRO A 240 4.00 -2.13 -32.12
N TYR A 241 4.88 -1.70 -31.21
CA TYR A 241 4.86 -0.35 -30.66
C TYR A 241 5.45 0.70 -31.61
N ASN A 242 4.78 1.84 -31.77
CA ASN A 242 5.31 2.99 -32.52
C ASN A 242 6.12 3.92 -31.62
N THR A 243 5.69 4.06 -30.37
CA THR A 243 6.37 4.81 -29.31
C THR A 243 6.65 3.88 -28.13
N LEU A 244 7.57 4.25 -27.23
CA LEU A 244 7.75 3.46 -26.00
C LEU A 244 6.49 3.51 -25.12
N ASP A 245 5.76 4.62 -25.15
CA ASP A 245 4.52 4.79 -24.43
C ASP A 245 3.47 3.75 -24.84
N ASP A 246 3.38 3.33 -26.11
CA ASP A 246 2.43 2.31 -26.57
C ASP A 246 2.55 0.99 -25.78
N GLY A 247 3.73 0.66 -25.25
CA GLY A 247 3.99 -0.52 -24.42
C GLY A 247 3.72 -0.32 -22.92
N ILE A 248 3.41 0.90 -22.49
CA ILE A 248 3.16 1.27 -21.09
C ILE A 248 1.66 1.24 -20.81
N SER A 249 1.28 0.59 -19.71
CA SER A 249 -0.12 0.47 -19.25
C SER A 249 -0.47 1.45 -18.12
N GLY A 250 0.52 2.10 -17.50
CA GLY A 250 0.30 3.05 -16.41
C GLY A 250 1.57 3.74 -15.91
N TYR A 251 1.39 4.85 -15.22
CA TYR A 251 2.45 5.72 -14.72
C TYR A 251 2.49 5.71 -13.20
N VAL A 252 3.68 5.53 -12.63
CA VAL A 252 3.90 5.40 -11.19
C VAL A 252 4.62 6.64 -10.67
N PHE A 253 4.12 7.16 -9.55
CA PHE A 253 4.69 8.29 -8.83
C PHE A 253 5.04 7.88 -7.40
N ASP A 254 6.32 7.75 -7.10
CA ASP A 254 6.80 7.52 -5.74
C ASP A 254 6.97 8.86 -5.03
N LEU A 255 6.06 9.18 -4.11
CA LEU A 255 6.07 10.48 -3.45
C LEU A 255 7.16 10.60 -2.39
N LEU A 256 7.65 9.49 -1.83
CA LEU A 256 8.69 9.50 -0.79
C LEU A 256 9.99 10.17 -1.24
N PRO A 257 10.64 9.76 -2.36
CA PRO A 257 11.84 10.44 -2.86
C PRO A 257 11.58 11.89 -3.27
N LEU A 258 10.37 12.21 -3.78
CA LEU A 258 10.02 13.59 -4.14
C LEU A 258 9.93 14.50 -2.91
N ARG A 259 9.27 14.05 -1.84
CA ARG A 259 9.19 14.81 -0.60
C ARG A 259 10.56 15.00 0.03
N ALA A 260 11.41 13.97 0.04
CA ALA A 260 12.76 14.08 0.55
C ALA A 260 13.56 15.17 -0.21
N ALA A 261 13.43 15.23 -1.54
CA ALA A 261 14.07 16.27 -2.35
C ALA A 261 13.47 17.67 -2.11
N LEU A 262 12.14 17.80 -2.05
CA LEU A 262 11.45 19.08 -1.78
C LEU A 262 11.78 19.63 -0.38
N ALA A 263 11.94 18.77 0.63
CA ALA A 263 12.28 19.18 1.99
C ALA A 263 13.66 19.83 2.08
N VAL A 264 14.65 19.29 1.35
CA VAL A 264 16.02 19.84 1.28
C VAL A 264 16.04 21.18 0.56
N GLU A 265 15.30 21.31 -0.54
CA GLU A 265 15.18 22.58 -1.26
C GLU A 265 14.58 23.68 -0.38
N SER A 266 13.56 23.34 0.44
CA SER A 266 12.96 24.26 1.41
C SER A 266 13.81 24.52 2.66
N ARG A 267 15.06 24.02 2.72
CA ARG A 267 16.00 24.15 3.87
C ARG A 267 15.41 23.69 5.21
N LYS A 268 14.41 22.80 5.19
CA LYS A 268 13.93 22.18 6.43
C LYS A 268 15.01 21.17 6.87
N PRO A 269 15.45 21.18 8.14
CA PRO A 269 16.42 20.19 8.59
C PRO A 269 15.85 18.78 8.34
N ILE A 270 16.58 17.97 7.58
CA ILE A 270 16.32 16.53 7.58
C ILE A 270 16.71 16.08 8.98
N ASP A 271 15.75 15.60 9.76
CA ASP A 271 16.06 14.99 11.05
C ASP A 271 16.80 13.67 10.79
N GLU A 272 18.13 13.75 10.75
CA GLU A 272 19.07 12.64 10.62
C GLU A 272 19.39 11.98 11.98
N GLY A 273 18.45 12.03 12.93
CA GLY A 273 18.63 11.37 14.23
C GLY A 273 18.62 9.84 14.13
N ASP A 274 19.48 9.19 14.91
CA ASP A 274 19.50 7.74 15.15
C ASP A 274 18.12 7.30 15.68
N LEU A 275 17.31 6.73 14.77
CA LEU A 275 15.87 6.54 14.92
C LEU A 275 15.52 5.40 15.87
N ALA A 276 15.63 5.58 17.18
CA ALA A 276 15.18 4.58 18.17
C ALA A 276 15.61 3.12 17.83
N GLY A 277 16.84 2.93 17.31
CA GLY A 277 17.35 1.64 16.85
C GLY A 277 16.76 1.09 15.53
N GLY A 278 16.26 1.95 14.63
CA GLY A 278 15.67 1.57 13.33
C GLY A 278 14.16 1.28 13.36
N LEU A 279 13.47 1.59 14.46
CA LEU A 279 12.04 1.27 14.68
C LEU A 279 11.06 2.27 14.04
N VAL A 280 11.52 3.49 13.76
CA VAL A 280 10.74 4.58 13.16
C VAL A 280 11.25 4.81 11.74
N ARG A 281 10.36 4.96 10.76
CA ARG A 281 10.76 5.19 9.36
C ARG A 281 10.75 6.68 9.05
N VAL A 282 11.62 7.10 8.12
CA VAL A 282 11.70 8.51 7.63
C VAL A 282 10.37 8.98 7.03
N SER A 283 9.58 8.06 6.44
CA SER A 283 8.21 8.32 5.97
C SER A 283 7.29 8.86 7.07
N ASP A 284 7.47 8.40 8.32
CA ASP A 284 6.55 8.64 9.44
C ASP A 284 6.61 10.10 9.94
N ARG A 285 7.64 10.85 9.54
CA ARG A 285 7.88 12.25 9.93
C ARG A 285 7.41 13.26 8.89
N HIS A 286 7.18 12.83 7.66
CA HIS A 286 6.65 13.74 6.65
C HIS A 286 5.20 14.10 7.01
N ARG A 287 4.87 15.36 6.84
CA ARG A 287 3.53 15.90 7.03
C ARG A 287 3.07 16.47 5.70
N SER A 288 1.82 16.18 5.34
CA SER A 288 1.20 16.83 4.19
C SER A 288 0.80 18.25 4.55
N SER A 289 0.70 19.09 3.54
CA SER A 289 0.12 20.43 3.62
C SER A 289 -0.45 20.80 2.26
N PRO A 290 -1.34 21.81 2.17
CA PRO A 290 -1.85 22.28 0.88
C PRO A 290 -0.72 22.68 -0.08
N ASP A 291 0.29 23.41 0.42
CA ASP A 291 1.46 23.84 -0.35
C ASP A 291 2.28 22.65 -0.87
N SER A 292 2.66 21.70 0.01
CA SER A 292 3.43 20.53 -0.40
C SER A 292 2.67 19.66 -1.41
N SER A 293 1.36 19.50 -1.22
CA SER A 293 0.51 18.75 -2.15
C SER A 293 0.39 19.46 -3.50
N SER A 294 0.34 20.80 -3.51
CA SER A 294 0.32 21.60 -4.75
C SER A 294 1.62 21.45 -5.53
N ARG A 295 2.78 21.51 -4.85
CA ARG A 295 4.09 21.31 -5.48
C ARG A 295 4.24 19.89 -6.05
N LEU A 296 3.74 18.88 -5.33
CA LEU A 296 3.70 17.51 -5.86
C LEU A 296 2.76 17.41 -7.07
N ALA A 297 1.58 18.03 -7.02
CA ALA A 297 0.64 18.03 -8.14
C ALA A 297 1.25 18.66 -9.40
N GLU A 298 1.95 19.79 -9.28
CA GLU A 298 2.66 20.45 -10.38
C GLU A 298 3.66 19.50 -11.05
N LEU A 299 4.52 18.85 -10.26
CA LEU A 299 5.48 17.87 -10.78
C LEU A 299 4.80 16.70 -11.51
N LEU A 300 3.74 16.15 -10.92
CA LEU A 300 2.96 15.06 -11.51
C LEU A 300 2.29 15.48 -12.82
N GLN A 301 1.71 16.69 -12.87
CA GLN A 301 1.07 17.25 -14.06
C GLN A 301 2.08 17.47 -15.19
N CYS A 302 3.27 17.99 -14.90
CA CYS A 302 4.34 18.12 -15.90
C CYS A 302 4.72 16.79 -16.53
N SER A 303 4.80 15.70 -15.75
CA SER A 303 5.04 14.36 -16.27
C SER A 303 3.90 13.83 -17.15
N LEU A 304 2.66 14.29 -16.95
CA LEU A 304 1.46 13.74 -17.59
C LEU A 304 0.97 14.59 -18.77
N GLN A 305 1.53 15.79 -18.98
CA GLN A 305 1.04 16.78 -19.94
C GLN A 305 0.95 16.25 -21.38
N VAL A 306 1.94 15.46 -21.82
CA VAL A 306 2.01 14.90 -23.18
C VAL A 306 1.52 13.46 -23.27
N LEU A 307 1.15 12.85 -22.14
CA LEU A 307 0.81 11.42 -22.04
C LEU A 307 -0.70 11.18 -22.10
N PRO A 308 -1.16 10.05 -22.66
CA PRO A 308 -2.59 9.72 -22.79
C PRO A 308 -3.32 9.64 -21.44
N GLU A 309 -4.59 10.00 -21.44
CA GLU A 309 -5.40 10.00 -20.23
C GLU A 309 -5.98 8.62 -19.87
N GLU A 310 -6.01 7.69 -20.83
CA GLU A 310 -6.58 6.34 -20.75
C GLU A 310 -5.68 5.32 -20.03
N LYS A 311 -4.54 5.77 -19.48
CA LYS A 311 -3.62 4.93 -18.71
C LYS A 311 -3.69 5.25 -17.23
N LEU A 312 -3.47 4.22 -16.42
CA LEU A 312 -3.56 4.31 -14.97
C LEU A 312 -2.50 5.26 -14.41
N ARG A 313 -2.90 6.02 -13.39
CA ARG A 313 -2.00 6.83 -12.57
C ARG A 313 -1.91 6.19 -11.18
N VAL A 314 -0.72 5.72 -10.82
CA VAL A 314 -0.44 5.02 -9.56
C VAL A 314 0.36 5.93 -8.64
N LEU A 315 -0.09 6.02 -7.39
CA LEU A 315 0.53 6.84 -6.36
C LEU A 315 1.03 5.98 -5.21
N ASN A 316 2.34 6.03 -4.97
CA ASN A 316 2.97 5.37 -3.84
C ASN A 316 3.41 6.38 -2.79
N SER A 317 3.38 5.92 -1.55
CA SER A 317 3.76 6.59 -0.32
C SER A 317 3.04 7.92 -0.06
N PRO A 318 1.70 8.00 -0.18
CA PRO A 318 0.95 9.10 0.42
C PRO A 318 1.14 9.12 1.95
N VAL A 319 1.13 10.30 2.56
CA VAL A 319 1.36 10.45 4.01
C VAL A 319 0.10 10.79 4.80
N SER A 320 -1.02 11.06 4.12
CA SER A 320 -2.31 11.33 4.77
C SER A 320 -3.48 11.16 3.77
N PRO A 321 -4.73 10.97 4.26
CA PRO A 321 -5.92 11.02 3.42
C PRO A 321 -6.15 12.42 2.82
N HIS A 322 -5.70 13.51 3.47
CA HIS A 322 -5.77 14.87 2.92
C HIS A 322 -4.95 15.01 1.64
N GLU A 323 -3.73 14.49 1.63
CA GLU A 323 -2.86 14.50 0.46
C GLU A 323 -3.45 13.65 -0.67
N VAL A 324 -4.01 12.47 -0.34
CA VAL A 324 -4.74 11.63 -1.29
C VAL A 324 -5.87 12.41 -1.96
N LEU A 325 -6.73 13.07 -1.19
CA LEU A 325 -7.86 13.84 -1.74
C LEU A 325 -7.38 14.95 -2.67
N ARG A 326 -6.34 15.69 -2.31
CA ARG A 326 -5.78 16.76 -3.13
C ARG A 326 -5.17 16.24 -4.43
N LEU A 327 -4.44 15.12 -4.38
CA LEU A 327 -3.81 14.55 -5.58
C LEU A 327 -4.84 13.86 -6.48
N VAL A 328 -5.88 13.23 -5.93
CA VAL A 328 -7.02 12.77 -6.73
C VAL A 328 -7.72 13.96 -7.39
N ARG A 329 -7.97 15.05 -6.65
CA ARG A 329 -8.63 16.26 -7.19
C ARG A 329 -7.79 16.96 -8.26
N ASN A 330 -6.50 17.13 -8.03
CA ASN A 330 -5.66 17.97 -8.88
C ASN A 330 -4.97 17.19 -10.00
N VAL A 331 -4.70 15.89 -9.82
CA VAL A 331 -3.97 15.06 -10.79
C VAL A 331 -4.87 13.98 -11.38
N GLY A 332 -5.77 13.36 -10.61
CA GLY A 332 -6.59 12.24 -11.07
C GLY A 332 -5.86 10.91 -10.94
N VAL A 333 -5.68 10.45 -9.72
CA VAL A 333 -4.98 9.20 -9.38
C VAL A 333 -5.95 8.02 -9.38
N ASP A 334 -5.55 6.88 -9.93
CA ASP A 334 -6.38 5.68 -10.10
C ASP A 334 -6.05 4.54 -9.13
N LEU A 335 -4.77 4.37 -8.75
CA LEU A 335 -4.35 3.38 -7.76
C LEU A 335 -3.54 4.06 -6.66
N LEU A 336 -3.85 3.75 -5.41
CA LEU A 336 -3.21 4.35 -4.25
C LEU A 336 -2.70 3.28 -3.31
N ASP A 337 -1.43 3.39 -2.93
CA ASP A 337 -0.92 2.48 -1.90
C ASP A 337 -1.62 2.67 -0.56
N SER A 338 -1.68 1.59 0.21
CA SER A 338 -2.28 1.56 1.55
C SER A 338 -1.25 1.56 2.67
N PHE A 339 0.03 1.84 2.39
CA PHE A 339 1.11 1.67 3.35
C PHE A 339 0.87 2.51 4.62
N TRP A 340 0.39 3.75 4.47
CA TRP A 340 0.03 4.63 5.59
C TRP A 340 -1.03 4.01 6.52
N ALA A 341 -2.09 3.44 5.95
CA ALA A 341 -3.16 2.82 6.72
C ALA A 341 -2.70 1.53 7.42
N GLN A 342 -1.87 0.73 6.74
CA GLN A 342 -1.25 -0.46 7.32
C GLN A 342 -0.30 -0.09 8.48
N ARG A 343 0.50 0.96 8.30
CA ARG A 343 1.46 1.46 9.30
C ARG A 343 0.76 1.97 10.57
N ALA A 344 -0.46 2.48 10.46
CA ALA A 344 -1.27 2.85 11.62
C ALA A 344 -1.50 1.66 12.58
N ALA A 345 -1.56 0.41 12.06
CA ALA A 345 -1.72 -0.78 12.88
C ALA A 345 -0.47 -1.07 13.74
N ASP A 346 0.73 -0.83 13.22
CA ASP A 346 2.00 -0.95 13.99
C ASP A 346 2.00 -0.03 15.21
N MET A 347 1.40 1.15 15.05
CA MET A 347 1.35 2.19 16.07
C MET A 347 0.16 2.04 17.03
N GLY A 348 -0.61 0.95 16.94
CA GLY A 348 -1.79 0.74 17.79
C GLY A 348 -2.94 1.70 17.48
N ILE A 349 -3.00 2.25 16.26
CA ILE A 349 -4.05 3.18 15.83
C ILE A 349 -5.16 2.41 15.11
N ALA A 350 -6.40 2.58 15.57
CA ALA A 350 -7.60 2.19 14.83
C ALA A 350 -8.16 3.39 14.08
N LEU A 351 -8.18 3.35 12.75
CA LEU A 351 -8.72 4.43 11.91
C LEU A 351 -10.23 4.57 12.09
N ASP A 352 -10.74 5.79 12.15
CA ASP A 352 -12.16 6.10 12.31
C ASP A 352 -12.48 7.46 11.67
N PHE A 353 -12.31 7.52 10.35
CA PHE A 353 -12.70 8.67 9.53
C PHE A 353 -13.52 8.21 8.33
N ARG A 354 -14.26 9.14 7.73
CA ARG A 354 -15.07 8.87 6.54
C ARG A 354 -14.94 9.99 5.51
N PHE A 355 -15.11 9.60 4.26
CA PHE A 355 -15.33 10.49 3.14
C PHE A 355 -16.53 9.98 2.34
N PRO A 356 -17.49 10.82 1.92
CA PRO A 356 -17.69 12.20 2.39
C PRO A 356 -17.89 12.24 3.91
N VAL A 357 -17.71 13.41 4.50
CA VAL A 357 -17.89 13.59 5.95
C VAL A 357 -19.38 13.36 6.30
N PRO A 358 -19.74 12.67 7.40
CA PRO A 358 -21.15 12.58 7.78
C PRO A 358 -21.71 13.95 8.18
N ASP A 359 -22.99 14.25 7.89
CA ASP A 359 -23.62 15.50 8.33
C ASP A 359 -23.84 15.51 9.86
N ASP A 360 -24.10 14.34 10.46
CA ASP A 360 -24.44 14.18 11.88
C ASP A 360 -23.23 13.89 12.79
N LEU A 361 -22.15 14.67 12.66
CA LEU A 361 -20.94 14.51 13.50
C LEU A 361 -21.20 14.68 15.01
N GLU A 362 -22.33 15.29 15.38
CA GLU A 362 -22.62 15.74 16.75
C GLU A 362 -23.76 14.99 17.44
N SER A 363 -24.13 13.78 16.98
CA SER A 363 -25.07 12.94 17.74
C SER A 363 -24.46 12.50 19.09
N SER A 364 -24.63 13.37 20.08
CA SER A 364 -24.12 13.32 21.47
C SER A 364 -24.65 12.12 22.28
N HIS A 365 -25.48 11.27 21.69
CA HIS A 365 -26.15 10.13 22.32
C HIS A 365 -25.70 8.76 21.78
N THR A 366 -24.62 8.68 20.99
CA THR A 366 -24.08 7.38 20.57
C THR A 366 -23.20 6.76 21.66
N ALA A 367 -23.46 5.49 22.01
CA ALA A 367 -22.65 4.76 23.00
C ALA A 367 -21.18 4.65 22.56
N CYS A 368 -20.92 4.56 21.25
CA CYS A 368 -19.59 4.47 20.65
C CYS A 368 -19.01 5.86 20.37
N LYS A 369 -18.08 6.32 21.21
CA LYS A 369 -17.52 7.68 21.12
C LYS A 369 -16.68 7.90 19.83
N PRO A 370 -16.80 9.08 19.18
CA PRO A 370 -15.99 9.44 18.03
C PRO A 370 -14.53 9.74 18.40
N PRO A 371 -13.64 9.89 17.40
CA PRO A 371 -12.27 10.31 17.63
C PRO A 371 -12.18 11.61 18.41
N ARG A 372 -11.12 11.75 19.20
CA ARG A 372 -10.89 12.95 20.01
C ARG A 372 -10.80 14.19 19.10
N LYS A 373 -11.62 15.21 19.39
CA LYS A 373 -11.47 16.57 18.84
C LYS A 373 -10.27 17.27 19.49
N ARG A 374 -9.45 17.93 18.68
CA ARG A 374 -8.26 18.69 19.06
C ARG A 374 -8.64 20.12 19.47
N VAL A 375 -7.67 20.85 20.02
CA VAL A 375 -7.87 22.24 20.50
C VAL A 375 -8.27 23.17 19.34
N ASN A 376 -7.81 22.89 18.13
CA ASN A 376 -8.19 23.61 16.91
C ASN A 376 -9.59 23.22 16.37
N GLY A 377 -10.35 22.39 17.09
CA GLY A 377 -11.69 21.92 16.69
C GLY A 377 -11.69 20.69 15.76
N LYS A 378 -10.55 20.34 15.14
CA LYS A 378 -10.45 19.22 14.20
C LYS A 378 -10.45 17.88 14.91
N SER A 379 -11.07 16.88 14.31
CA SER A 379 -11.13 15.51 14.82
C SER A 379 -9.91 14.70 14.40
N ASN A 380 -9.41 13.85 15.29
CA ASN A 380 -8.43 12.84 14.91
C ASN A 380 -8.96 11.93 13.79
N LEU A 381 -8.04 11.39 12.98
CA LEU A 381 -8.34 10.36 11.97
C LEU A 381 -8.62 8.98 12.60
N GLY A 382 -8.55 8.83 13.92
CA GLY A 382 -8.73 7.55 14.60
C GLY A 382 -8.44 7.58 16.10
N HIS A 383 -8.22 6.39 16.65
CA HIS A 383 -8.03 6.13 18.07
C HIS A 383 -6.64 5.54 18.35
N ASN A 384 -5.86 6.17 19.24
CA ASN A 384 -4.64 5.60 19.77
C ASN A 384 -4.99 4.62 20.91
N LEU A 385 -5.03 3.32 20.60
CA LEU A 385 -5.48 2.31 21.55
C LEU A 385 -4.45 1.96 22.63
N PHE A 386 -3.24 2.54 22.61
CA PHE A 386 -2.37 2.49 23.79
C PHE A 386 -2.88 3.38 24.93
N ASN A 387 -3.75 4.36 24.66
CA ASN A 387 -4.25 5.29 25.66
C ASN A 387 -5.10 4.58 26.74
N SER A 388 -4.86 4.92 28.01
CA SER A 388 -5.58 4.36 29.15
C SER A 388 -7.09 4.67 29.15
N SER A 389 -7.53 5.67 28.39
CA SER A 389 -8.95 5.94 28.18
C SER A 389 -9.72 4.76 27.57
N TYR A 390 -9.03 3.82 26.92
CA TYR A 390 -9.66 2.68 26.27
C TYR A 390 -9.71 1.42 27.13
N VAL A 391 -9.15 1.42 28.36
CA VAL A 391 -9.12 0.24 29.25
C VAL A 391 -10.50 -0.38 29.47
N HIS A 392 -11.53 0.45 29.61
CA HIS A 392 -12.92 0.03 29.83
C HIS A 392 -13.85 0.42 28.67
N ASP A 393 -13.28 0.74 27.50
CA ASP A 393 -14.06 1.04 26.30
C ASP A 393 -14.47 -0.27 25.59
N HIS A 394 -15.61 -0.82 26.00
CA HIS A 394 -16.20 -2.03 25.42
C HIS A 394 -16.93 -1.76 24.08
N THR A 395 -16.71 -0.60 23.46
CA THR A 395 -17.31 -0.26 22.18
C THR A 395 -16.42 -0.69 21.00
N ARG A 396 -16.97 -0.52 19.79
CA ARG A 396 -16.38 -0.95 18.53
C ARG A 396 -15.13 -0.15 18.20
N LEU A 397 -14.28 -0.68 17.32
CA LEU A 397 -13.05 0.01 16.89
C LEU A 397 -13.32 1.39 16.27
N ALA A 398 -14.37 1.50 15.44
CA ALA A 398 -14.78 2.75 14.82
C ALA A 398 -16.22 3.13 15.19
N SER A 399 -16.45 4.40 15.47
CA SER A 399 -17.76 5.00 15.66
C SER A 399 -18.47 5.31 14.33
N SER A 400 -17.69 5.62 13.29
CA SER A 400 -18.18 6.01 11.96
C SER A 400 -18.71 4.82 11.16
N PHE A 401 -18.38 3.60 11.58
CA PHE A 401 -18.78 2.34 10.95
C PHE A 401 -19.60 1.50 11.92
N LEU A 402 -20.54 0.72 11.39
CA LEU A 402 -21.22 -0.35 12.13
C LEU A 402 -20.40 -1.64 12.09
N ASP A 403 -20.51 -2.45 13.13
CA ASP A 403 -20.16 -3.87 13.08
C ASP A 403 -21.30 -4.67 12.44
N GLY A 404 -20.98 -5.85 11.93
CA GLY A 404 -21.94 -6.70 11.22
C GLY A 404 -23.12 -7.12 12.10
N LEU A 405 -22.89 -7.40 13.39
CA LEU A 405 -23.94 -7.86 14.29
C LEU A 405 -24.94 -6.75 14.62
N THR A 406 -24.47 -5.52 14.85
CA THR A 406 -25.35 -4.36 15.05
C THR A 406 -26.11 -4.01 13.77
N ALA A 407 -25.45 -4.10 12.61
CA ALA A 407 -26.08 -3.84 11.32
C ALA A 407 -27.19 -4.85 10.97
N ASP A 408 -27.07 -6.10 11.42
CA ASP A 408 -28.08 -7.15 11.23
C ASP A 408 -29.33 -6.94 12.10
N LYS A 409 -29.17 -6.32 13.28
CA LYS A 409 -30.24 -6.14 14.28
C LYS A 409 -30.99 -4.81 14.20
N SER A 410 -30.44 -3.81 13.50
CA SER A 410 -30.97 -2.45 13.46
C SER A 410 -31.27 -2.04 12.01
N GLU A 411 -32.27 -1.19 11.81
CA GLU A 411 -32.39 -0.48 10.53
C GLU A 411 -31.11 0.34 10.31
N VAL A 412 -30.45 0.10 9.18
CA VAL A 412 -29.17 0.73 8.85
C VAL A 412 -29.43 2.23 8.62
N ASN A 413 -29.14 3.07 9.62
CA ASN A 413 -29.21 4.54 9.55
C ASN A 413 -28.15 5.15 8.60
N GLY A 414 -28.02 4.63 7.38
CA GLY A 414 -27.07 5.11 6.36
C GLY A 414 -25.58 4.98 6.73
N ARG A 415 -25.24 4.35 7.86
CA ARG A 415 -23.84 4.14 8.29
C ARG A 415 -23.25 2.90 7.59
N PRO A 416 -22.04 3.00 7.02
CA PRO A 416 -21.37 1.86 6.39
C PRO A 416 -21.00 0.82 7.44
N VAL A 417 -20.97 -0.44 7.03
CA VAL A 417 -20.55 -1.57 7.86
C VAL A 417 -19.07 -1.84 7.59
N CYS A 418 -18.27 -2.01 8.65
CA CYS A 418 -16.91 -2.51 8.52
C CYS A 418 -16.95 -4.04 8.53
N ASP A 419 -16.78 -4.65 7.36
CA ASP A 419 -16.91 -6.09 7.14
C ASP A 419 -15.64 -6.90 7.49
N CYS A 420 -14.58 -6.25 7.97
CA CYS A 420 -13.35 -6.91 8.38
C CYS A 420 -13.60 -7.88 9.56
N GLU A 421 -12.78 -8.92 9.69
CA GLU A 421 -12.94 -9.94 10.75
C GLU A 421 -12.77 -9.40 12.18
N ALA A 422 -12.18 -8.21 12.37
CA ALA A 422 -12.14 -7.58 13.68
C ALA A 422 -13.49 -6.98 14.09
N CYS A 423 -14.19 -6.36 13.13
CA CYS A 423 -15.44 -5.66 13.36
C CYS A 423 -16.67 -6.52 13.04
N SER A 424 -16.56 -7.50 12.16
CA SER A 424 -17.65 -8.37 11.74
C SER A 424 -17.21 -9.85 11.70
N PRO A 425 -16.65 -10.38 12.80
CA PRO A 425 -16.17 -11.76 12.82
C PRO A 425 -17.28 -12.74 12.49
N ARG A 426 -16.94 -13.83 11.81
CA ARG A 426 -17.90 -14.90 11.47
C ARG A 426 -17.43 -16.24 11.96
N ALA A 427 -18.38 -17.04 12.46
CA ALA A 427 -18.12 -18.44 12.79
C ALA A 427 -17.58 -19.17 11.55
N PRO A 428 -16.50 -19.95 11.66
CA PRO A 428 -15.92 -20.65 10.51
C PRO A 428 -16.92 -21.65 9.91
N SER A 429 -16.87 -21.82 8.59
CA SER A 429 -17.72 -22.77 7.87
C SER A 429 -17.42 -24.23 8.19
N SER A 430 -16.17 -24.51 8.55
CA SER A 430 -15.66 -25.81 8.96
C SER A 430 -14.69 -25.65 10.13
N ARG A 431 -14.61 -26.64 11.02
CA ARG A 431 -13.72 -26.61 12.19
C ARG A 431 -12.78 -27.80 12.15
N ILE A 432 -11.54 -27.57 12.58
CA ILE A 432 -10.59 -28.65 12.83
C ILE A 432 -10.82 -29.09 14.29
N LEU A 433 -11.30 -30.31 14.48
CA LEU A 433 -11.50 -30.90 15.80
C LEU A 433 -10.22 -31.66 16.18
N HIS A 434 -9.57 -31.23 17.24
CA HIS A 434 -8.29 -31.79 17.69
C HIS A 434 -8.48 -32.89 18.75
N SER A 435 -9.65 -32.96 19.39
CA SER A 435 -9.96 -33.94 20.43
C SER A 435 -11.46 -34.23 20.59
N ALA A 436 -11.79 -35.27 21.37
CA ALA A 436 -13.17 -35.56 21.77
C ALA A 436 -13.81 -34.45 22.62
N VAL A 437 -13.00 -33.64 23.33
CA VAL A 437 -13.50 -32.48 24.09
C VAL A 437 -14.11 -31.44 23.15
N ASP A 438 -13.50 -31.23 21.98
CA ASP A 438 -14.01 -30.30 20.97
C ASP A 438 -15.37 -30.76 20.42
N VAL A 439 -15.57 -32.08 20.30
CA VAL A 439 -16.84 -32.68 19.85
C VAL A 439 -17.94 -32.42 20.88
N HIS A 440 -17.66 -32.60 22.17
CA HIS A 440 -18.65 -32.39 23.24
C HIS A 440 -19.03 -30.92 23.40
N ALA A 441 -18.06 -30.01 23.37
CA ALA A 441 -18.33 -28.57 23.40
C ALA A 441 -19.18 -28.11 22.21
N TRP A 442 -19.08 -28.80 21.07
CA TRP A 442 -19.87 -28.51 19.87
C TRP A 442 -21.30 -29.05 19.92
N GLN A 443 -21.51 -30.21 20.52
CA GLN A 443 -22.84 -30.80 20.66
C GLN A 443 -23.70 -30.09 21.71
N ASP A 444 -23.12 -29.14 22.45
CA ASP A 444 -23.84 -28.31 23.40
C ASP A 444 -24.87 -27.43 22.68
N SER A 445 -26.14 -27.81 22.83
CA SER A 445 -27.28 -27.11 22.24
C SER A 445 -27.46 -25.69 22.79
N SER A 446 -26.78 -25.35 23.89
CA SER A 446 -26.75 -23.99 24.44
C SER A 446 -25.78 -23.05 23.70
N CYS A 447 -24.91 -23.59 22.85
CA CYS A 447 -23.98 -22.83 22.01
C CYS A 447 -24.26 -23.09 20.52
N PRO A 448 -25.36 -22.56 19.95
CA PRO A 448 -25.69 -22.78 18.54
C PRO A 448 -24.63 -22.13 17.64
N THR A 449 -23.93 -22.96 16.90
CA THR A 449 -22.78 -22.59 16.08
C THR A 449 -23.13 -22.70 14.59
N SER A 450 -24.11 -21.91 14.15
CA SER A 450 -24.42 -21.86 12.73
C SER A 450 -23.18 -21.42 11.94
N PRO A 451 -22.74 -22.18 10.92
CA PRO A 451 -21.67 -21.78 10.02
C PRO A 451 -21.89 -20.36 9.49
N ASN A 452 -20.84 -19.54 9.44
CA ASN A 452 -20.85 -18.16 8.96
C ASN A 452 -21.74 -17.16 9.74
N ALA A 453 -22.29 -17.56 10.89
CA ALA A 453 -23.03 -16.65 11.77
C ALA A 453 -22.13 -15.52 12.28
N LEU A 454 -22.66 -14.30 12.26
CA LEU A 454 -22.00 -13.12 12.81
C LEU A 454 -21.72 -13.31 14.30
N GLN A 455 -20.51 -12.94 14.71
CA GLN A 455 -20.03 -12.98 16.08
C GLN A 455 -19.89 -11.56 16.63
N PRO A 456 -19.83 -11.38 17.97
CA PRO A 456 -19.58 -10.08 18.57
C PRO A 456 -18.26 -9.46 18.07
N PRO A 457 -18.23 -8.14 17.78
CA PRO A 457 -17.02 -7.46 17.35
C PRO A 457 -15.95 -7.43 18.44
N MET A 458 -14.69 -7.30 18.03
CA MET A 458 -13.60 -6.99 18.95
C MET A 458 -13.77 -5.57 19.49
N THR A 459 -13.59 -5.40 20.80
CA THR A 459 -13.74 -4.10 21.46
C THR A 459 -12.43 -3.33 21.52
N ARG A 460 -12.52 -2.00 21.66
CA ARG A 460 -11.34 -1.14 21.88
C ARG A 460 -10.56 -1.55 23.12
N SER A 461 -11.25 -1.92 24.21
CA SER A 461 -10.64 -2.41 25.45
C SER A 461 -9.87 -3.72 25.25
N TYR A 462 -10.37 -4.62 24.42
CA TYR A 462 -9.70 -5.89 24.13
C TYR A 462 -8.42 -5.66 23.32
N VAL A 463 -8.49 -4.84 22.26
CA VAL A 463 -7.29 -4.51 21.48
C VAL A 463 -6.28 -3.71 22.33
N HIS A 464 -6.75 -2.79 23.18
CA HIS A 464 -5.90 -2.12 24.17
C HIS A 464 -5.15 -3.12 25.06
N HIS A 465 -5.86 -4.11 25.62
CA HIS A 465 -5.25 -5.16 26.42
C HIS A 465 -4.20 -5.97 25.64
N LEU A 466 -4.50 -6.38 24.40
CA LEU A 466 -3.56 -7.13 23.55
C LEU A 466 -2.29 -6.32 23.24
N LEU A 467 -2.43 -5.02 22.96
CA LEU A 467 -1.30 -4.12 22.74
C LEU A 467 -0.38 -4.03 23.97
N HIS A 468 -0.96 -3.87 25.16
CA HIS A 468 -0.19 -3.79 26.42
C HIS A 468 0.38 -5.14 26.89
N THR A 469 -0.16 -6.25 26.40
CA THR A 469 0.36 -7.61 26.66
C THR A 469 1.32 -8.09 25.57
N HIS A 470 1.60 -7.27 24.56
CA HIS A 470 2.47 -7.59 23.42
C HIS A 470 1.99 -8.77 22.56
N GLU A 471 0.68 -8.96 22.50
CA GLU A 471 0.06 -9.98 21.65
C GLU A 471 0.01 -9.50 20.20
N MET A 472 0.65 -10.25 19.30
CA MET A 472 0.74 -9.88 17.87
C MET A 472 -0.63 -9.82 17.18
N SER A 473 -1.63 -10.51 17.73
CA SER A 473 -3.01 -10.50 17.22
C SER A 473 -3.62 -9.09 17.21
N ALA A 474 -3.20 -8.19 18.11
CA ALA A 474 -3.64 -6.79 18.11
C ALA A 474 -3.38 -6.11 16.75
N HIS A 475 -2.17 -6.28 16.22
CA HIS A 475 -1.77 -5.65 14.96
C HIS A 475 -2.48 -6.27 13.76
N ALA A 476 -2.78 -7.58 13.80
CA ALA A 476 -3.58 -8.23 12.75
C ALA A 476 -5.02 -7.68 12.73
N LEU A 477 -5.66 -7.53 13.89
CA LEU A 477 -7.01 -6.95 14.01
C LEU A 477 -7.04 -5.50 13.49
N LEU A 478 -6.04 -4.69 13.89
CA LEU A 478 -5.91 -3.31 13.44
C LEU A 478 -5.61 -3.21 11.95
N ALA A 479 -4.75 -4.06 11.40
CA ALA A 479 -4.42 -4.04 9.97
C ALA A 479 -5.64 -4.37 9.11
N MET A 480 -6.43 -5.40 9.47
CA MET A 480 -7.68 -5.72 8.76
C MET A 480 -8.68 -4.56 8.82
N HIS A 481 -8.86 -3.96 10.00
CA HIS A 481 -9.75 -2.81 10.18
C HIS A 481 -9.29 -1.58 9.38
N ASN A 482 -8.03 -1.19 9.52
CA ASN A 482 -7.50 0.03 8.92
C ASN A 482 -7.50 -0.03 7.39
N VAL A 483 -7.15 -1.18 6.80
CA VAL A 483 -7.22 -1.38 5.34
C VAL A 483 -8.67 -1.31 4.84
N THR A 484 -9.63 -1.85 5.61
CA THR A 484 -11.05 -1.79 5.26
C THR A 484 -11.60 -0.37 5.35
N VAL A 485 -11.25 0.39 6.39
CA VAL A 485 -11.61 1.82 6.52
C VAL A 485 -11.02 2.64 5.36
N PHE A 486 -9.77 2.38 4.98
CA PHE A 486 -9.14 3.09 3.87
C PHE A 486 -9.76 2.71 2.52
N SER A 487 -10.18 1.45 2.32
CA SER A 487 -10.97 1.05 1.15
C SER A 487 -12.31 1.79 1.09
N ALA A 488 -13.05 1.87 2.21
CA ALA A 488 -14.31 2.60 2.26
C ALA A 488 -14.14 4.10 2.01
N PHE A 489 -12.99 4.67 2.39
CA PHE A 489 -12.61 6.04 2.02
C PHE A 489 -12.47 6.21 0.50
N LEU A 490 -11.81 5.27 -0.19
CA LEU A 490 -11.73 5.27 -1.66
C LEU A 490 -13.11 5.07 -2.33
N ASP A 491 -13.98 4.25 -1.74
CA ASP A 491 -15.35 4.09 -2.20
C ASP A 491 -16.12 5.41 -2.12
N GLY A 492 -15.93 6.16 -1.04
CA GLY A 492 -16.48 7.50 -0.86
C GLY A 492 -15.95 8.53 -1.86
N ILE A 493 -14.67 8.42 -2.23
CA ILE A 493 -14.07 9.22 -3.32
C ILE A 493 -14.82 8.93 -4.62
N ARG A 494 -14.95 7.66 -5.01
CA ARG A 494 -15.65 7.27 -6.24
C ARG A 494 -17.10 7.76 -6.26
N ALA A 495 -17.84 7.55 -5.16
CA ALA A 495 -19.22 8.00 -5.03
C ALA A 495 -19.37 9.52 -5.14
N THR A 496 -18.42 10.28 -4.62
CA THR A 496 -18.47 11.75 -4.68
C THR A 496 -18.06 12.28 -6.04
N ILE A 497 -17.04 11.69 -6.70
CA ILE A 497 -16.68 12.03 -8.08
C ILE A 497 -17.84 11.78 -9.03
N ALA A 498 -18.59 10.68 -8.84
CA ALA A 498 -19.78 10.37 -9.64
C ALA A 498 -20.89 11.43 -9.53
N ARG A 499 -20.92 12.24 -8.46
CA ARG A 499 -21.85 13.37 -8.29
C ARG A 499 -21.35 14.67 -8.95
N GLY A 500 -20.09 14.70 -9.41
CA GLY A 500 -19.50 15.83 -10.13
C GLY A 500 -18.21 16.36 -9.47
N PRO A 501 -17.31 16.97 -10.26
CA PRO A 501 -16.02 17.47 -9.77
C PRO A 501 -16.15 18.62 -8.77
N GLU A 502 -17.18 19.46 -8.90
CA GLU A 502 -17.46 20.57 -7.96
C GLU A 502 -17.88 20.05 -6.59
N GLU A 503 -18.77 19.06 -6.57
CA GLU A 503 -19.22 18.38 -5.35
C GLU A 503 -18.04 17.66 -4.67
N PHE A 504 -17.17 17.01 -5.45
CA PHE A 504 -15.93 16.44 -4.93
C PHE A 504 -15.04 17.50 -4.30
N ALA A 505 -14.81 18.64 -4.96
CA ALA A 505 -13.99 19.72 -4.41
C ALA A 505 -14.58 20.28 -3.10
N ARG A 506 -15.91 20.43 -3.01
CA ARG A 506 -16.62 20.87 -1.80
C ARG A 506 -16.41 19.88 -0.64
N GLU A 507 -16.58 18.59 -0.89
CA GLU A 507 -16.37 17.55 0.11
C GLU A 507 -14.92 17.41 0.55
N VAL A 508 -13.95 17.65 -0.34
CA VAL A 508 -12.53 17.75 0.04
C VAL A 508 -12.32 18.89 1.03
N GLY A 509 -12.86 20.08 0.76
CA GLY A 509 -12.78 21.21 1.69
C GLY A 509 -13.39 20.90 3.05
N ARG A 510 -14.56 20.27 3.06
CA ARG A 510 -15.22 19.83 4.31
C ARG A 510 -14.40 18.82 5.09
N PHE A 511 -13.73 17.88 4.39
CA PHE A 511 -12.83 16.92 5.03
C PHE A 511 -11.62 17.61 5.68
N GLU A 512 -11.03 18.60 5.01
CA GLU A 512 -9.90 19.39 5.52
C GLU A 512 -10.26 20.23 6.74
N GLU A 513 -11.50 20.72 6.81
CA GLU A 513 -12.04 21.45 7.96
C GLU A 513 -12.29 20.54 9.17
N VAL A 514 -12.78 19.31 8.93
CA VAL A 514 -13.23 18.41 9.99
C VAL A 514 -12.10 17.56 10.57
N TYR A 515 -11.16 17.07 9.75
CA TYR A 515 -10.14 16.12 10.20
C TYR A 515 -8.75 16.75 10.31
N ASP A 516 -8.02 16.35 11.37
CA ASP A 516 -6.66 16.81 11.67
C ASP A 516 -5.65 16.31 10.64
N GLU A 517 -4.95 17.24 9.97
CA GLU A 517 -3.89 16.95 9.00
C GLU A 517 -2.50 16.88 9.65
N GLU A 518 -2.32 17.48 10.83
CA GLU A 518 -1.01 17.58 11.50
C GLU A 518 -0.49 16.23 12.02
N LEU A 519 -1.32 15.18 11.95
CA LEU A 519 -1.03 13.81 12.40
C LEU A 519 -0.53 13.79 13.85
N VAL A 520 -1.08 14.64 14.73
CA VAL A 520 -0.72 14.67 16.16
C VAL A 520 -1.00 13.30 16.80
N LEU A 521 -2.05 12.62 16.33
CA LEU A 521 -2.38 11.26 16.74
C LEU A 521 -1.21 10.27 16.53
N TRP A 522 -0.49 10.38 15.41
CA TRP A 522 0.66 9.50 15.12
C TRP A 522 1.78 9.76 16.11
N SER A 523 2.15 11.02 16.35
CA SER A 523 3.21 11.38 17.30
C SER A 523 2.89 10.90 18.73
N GLU A 524 1.63 11.04 19.16
CA GLU A 524 1.18 10.54 20.47
C GLU A 524 1.23 9.00 20.54
N ALA A 525 0.74 8.32 19.51
CA ALA A 525 0.75 6.86 19.43
C ALA A 525 2.18 6.29 19.42
N GLU A 526 3.09 6.91 18.66
CA GLU A 526 4.51 6.56 18.64
C GLU A 526 5.13 6.66 20.04
N GLY A 527 4.89 7.77 20.75
CA GLY A 527 5.41 7.96 22.09
C GLY A 527 4.91 6.91 23.08
N MET A 528 3.62 6.56 23.02
CA MET A 528 3.02 5.55 23.90
C MET A 528 3.47 4.12 23.54
N TRP A 529 3.54 3.80 22.26
CA TRP A 529 4.08 2.54 21.77
C TRP A 529 5.53 2.32 22.24
N LEU A 530 6.39 3.33 22.09
CA LEU A 530 7.78 3.29 22.56
C LEU A 530 7.88 3.08 24.09
N GLN A 531 6.95 3.65 24.87
CA GLN A 531 6.90 3.42 26.32
C GLN A 531 6.57 1.96 26.64
N VAL A 532 5.59 1.38 25.96
CA VAL A 532 5.18 -0.02 26.13
C VAL A 532 6.30 -0.98 25.71
N GLU A 533 6.95 -0.77 24.57
CA GLU A 533 8.09 -1.59 24.14
C GLU A 533 9.30 -1.47 25.09
N ARG A 534 9.58 -0.29 25.62
CA ARG A 534 10.63 -0.12 26.66
C ARG A 534 10.27 -0.87 27.95
N ALA A 535 9.01 -0.88 28.36
CA ALA A 535 8.56 -1.63 29.53
C ALA A 535 8.78 -3.14 29.34
N ARG A 536 8.48 -3.67 28.14
CA ARG A 536 8.80 -5.06 27.75
C ARG A 536 10.27 -5.38 27.87
N GLY A 537 11.13 -4.52 27.31
CA GLY A 537 12.57 -4.69 27.31
C GLY A 537 13.13 -4.75 28.73
N LYS A 538 12.67 -3.88 29.62
CA LYS A 538 13.03 -3.92 31.05
C LYS A 538 12.60 -5.22 31.72
N GLY A 539 11.37 -5.68 31.49
CA GLY A 539 10.87 -6.95 32.02
C GLY A 539 11.63 -8.17 31.49
N ARG A 540 12.02 -8.16 30.21
CA ARG A 540 12.88 -9.20 29.61
C ARG A 540 14.26 -9.21 30.24
N LEU A 541 14.91 -8.04 30.36
CA LEU A 541 16.24 -7.91 30.97
C LEU A 541 16.23 -8.32 32.45
N ALA A 542 15.17 -8.01 33.19
CA ALA A 542 15.00 -8.46 34.58
C ALA A 542 14.94 -9.99 34.66
N ARG A 543 14.11 -10.63 33.82
CA ARG A 543 14.01 -12.11 33.76
C ARG A 543 15.31 -12.78 33.28
N GLU A 544 16.03 -12.17 32.33
CA GLU A 544 17.32 -12.67 31.87
C GLU A 544 18.40 -12.56 32.97
N LYS A 545 18.38 -11.49 33.77
CA LYS A 545 19.25 -11.34 34.94
C LYS A 545 18.92 -12.36 36.04
N GLU A 546 17.64 -12.57 36.35
CA GLU A 546 17.21 -13.61 37.31
C GLU A 546 17.67 -15.00 36.86
N LYS A 547 17.49 -15.35 35.58
CA LYS A 547 17.99 -16.62 35.01
C LYS A 547 19.51 -16.74 35.06
N GLN A 548 20.24 -15.66 34.82
CA GLN A 548 21.71 -15.66 34.94
C GLN A 548 22.15 -15.89 36.39
N VAL A 549 21.47 -15.28 37.36
CA VAL A 549 21.73 -15.49 38.79
C VAL A 549 21.44 -16.94 39.18
N GLU A 550 20.30 -17.50 38.74
CA GLU A 550 19.95 -18.92 38.96
C GLU A 550 20.96 -19.87 38.30
N SER A 551 21.42 -19.59 37.07
CA SER A 551 22.42 -20.43 36.39
C SER A 551 23.80 -20.39 37.07
N THR A 552 24.14 -19.27 37.72
CA THR A 552 25.42 -19.10 38.43
C THR A 552 25.41 -19.84 39.77
N ILE A 553 24.24 -19.99 40.38
CA ILE A 553 24.04 -20.76 41.63
C ILE A 553 24.12 -22.28 41.37
N GLY A 554 23.71 -22.76 40.18
CA GLY A 554 23.76 -24.19 39.81
C GLY A 554 25.15 -24.73 39.43
N THR A 555 26.16 -23.88 39.24
CA THR A 555 27.56 -24.28 38.96
C THR A 555 28.45 -24.33 40.21
N ALA A 556 27.88 -24.14 41.40
CA ALA A 556 28.64 -24.05 42.65
C ALA A 556 28.30 -25.17 43.65
N VAL A 557 28.48 -26.44 43.26
CA VAL A 557 28.57 -27.64 44.14
C VAL A 557 29.24 -28.73 43.27
N ASP A 558 30.37 -29.40 43.56
CA ASP A 558 31.20 -29.64 44.74
C ASP A 558 32.69 -29.76 44.32
N GLN A 559 33.62 -29.28 45.15
CA GLN A 559 35.03 -29.72 45.21
C GLN A 559 35.23 -30.56 46.45
#